data_AF-A0A8K1FE74-F1
#
_entry.id   AF-A0A8K1FE74-F1
#
_cell.length_a   1.000
_cell.length_b   1.000
_cell.length_c   1.000
_cell.angle_alpha   90.00
_cell.angle_beta   90.00
_cell.angle_gamma   90.00
#
_symmetry.space_group_name_H-M   'P 1'
#
loop_
_entity.id
_entity.type
_entity.pdbx_description
1 polymer ?
#
loop_
_entity_poly.entity_id
_entity_poly.type
_entity_poly.pdbx_seq_one_letter_code
_entity_poly.pdbx_strand_id
1 'polypeptide(L)'
;MSEEMMAIEGGGRTHQKREQIAEVLRWHRETEATRRREDEELQEARREHTRNLVKLMKLETNDHLKTIAHAAQASQLNEVSHILGAMRALEDRYQQKKKSFAMIPDKKLRHERVQAEKEKREAAMIPLRDRLRQVDPTIRPSSSFQSRNNEDDNARLPLMTTASGSKRKTDSTTYRRIRDKIRDLQKERKNMLDPYVANLQLAKLWLKINDQERALENYEKACKSLSDKKLMEVSEAEMAQVQEQQRRRKRTALQFLFTRSLALRERKQAADQMRMYLSLSAPSERVQSVERLEGLLRNLSYIEDPSLLTPDDVRQSILATKSLGPLTDLRFELLQEMLELSPTDPYLLESVSQFQVRKTDYMDAKTTNDRFVKLPDVKRLQLFASFCHYTPSTQV
;
A
#
# COMPACT_ATOMS: atom_id res chain seq x y z
N MET A 1 27.03 -98.87 -5.43
CA MET A 1 27.47 -97.45 -5.43
C MET A 1 26.24 -96.57 -5.36
N SER A 2 25.53 -96.65 -4.24
CA SER A 2 24.20 -96.07 -4.02
C SER A 2 24.23 -94.91 -3.02
N GLU A 3 25.42 -94.35 -2.76
CA GLU A 3 25.62 -93.22 -1.85
C GLU A 3 25.78 -91.88 -2.57
N GLU A 4 26.03 -91.88 -3.89
CA GLU A 4 26.18 -90.64 -4.68
C GLU A 4 24.86 -90.04 -5.20
N MET A 5 23.75 -90.80 -5.18
CA MET A 5 22.43 -90.29 -5.61
C MET A 5 21.56 -89.71 -4.48
N MET A 6 21.88 -89.93 -3.20
CA MET A 6 21.12 -89.36 -2.08
C MET A 6 21.64 -87.98 -1.60
N ALA A 7 22.82 -87.54 -2.05
CA ALA A 7 23.37 -86.24 -1.68
C ALA A 7 22.78 -85.06 -2.48
N ILE A 8 22.17 -85.32 -3.64
CA ILE A 8 21.67 -84.27 -4.55
C ILE A 8 20.24 -83.82 -4.18
N GLU A 9 19.40 -84.71 -3.65
CA GLU A 9 18.01 -84.38 -3.30
C GLU A 9 17.82 -83.70 -1.93
N GLY A 10 18.77 -83.91 -0.99
CA GLY A 10 18.76 -83.29 0.33
C GLY A 10 19.19 -81.81 0.34
N GLY A 11 20.06 -81.42 -0.59
CA GLY A 11 20.54 -80.05 -0.77
C GLY A 11 19.47 -79.12 -1.34
N GLY A 12 18.67 -79.58 -2.30
CA GLY A 12 17.61 -78.79 -2.95
C GLY A 12 16.45 -78.42 -2.01
N ARG A 13 16.00 -79.34 -1.14
CA ARG A 13 14.92 -79.07 -0.17
C ARG A 13 15.34 -78.14 0.97
N THR A 14 16.61 -78.21 1.40
CA THR A 14 17.15 -77.30 2.41
C THR A 14 17.46 -75.93 1.81
N HIS A 15 17.88 -75.84 0.54
CA HIS A 15 17.99 -74.58 -0.19
C HIS A 15 16.63 -73.90 -0.42
N GLN A 16 15.62 -74.65 -0.87
CA GLN A 16 14.25 -74.13 -1.02
C GLN A 16 13.66 -73.61 0.29
N LYS A 17 13.85 -74.34 1.41
CA LYS A 17 13.39 -73.87 2.73
C LYS A 17 14.14 -72.61 3.18
N ARG A 18 15.44 -72.49 2.89
CA ARG A 18 16.23 -71.28 3.21
C ARG A 18 15.81 -70.08 2.36
N GLU A 19 15.51 -70.30 1.08
CA GLU A 19 14.99 -69.27 0.18
C GLU A 19 13.60 -68.77 0.61
N GLN A 20 12.70 -69.68 1.00
CA GLN A 20 11.39 -69.32 1.56
C GLN A 20 11.52 -68.51 2.86
N ILE A 21 12.43 -68.88 3.76
CA ILE A 21 12.70 -68.11 4.99
C ILE A 21 13.28 -66.72 4.65
N ALA A 22 14.20 -66.64 3.69
CA ALA A 22 14.79 -65.37 3.26
C ALA A 22 13.75 -64.44 2.60
N GLU A 23 12.78 -65.00 1.87
CA GLU A 23 11.67 -64.28 1.27
C GLU A 23 10.69 -63.73 2.32
N VAL A 24 10.33 -64.55 3.32
CA VAL A 24 9.52 -64.09 4.47
C VAL A 24 10.23 -62.99 5.26
N LEU A 25 11.53 -63.12 5.50
CA LEU A 25 12.32 -62.08 6.18
C LEU A 25 12.43 -60.78 5.36
N ARG A 26 12.54 -60.87 4.02
CA ARG A 26 12.51 -59.69 3.14
C ARG A 26 11.16 -59.00 3.19
N TRP A 27 10.07 -59.76 3.05
CA TRP A 27 8.70 -59.24 3.16
C TRP A 27 8.45 -58.57 4.52
N HIS A 28 8.91 -59.17 5.63
CA HIS A 28 8.78 -58.57 6.96
C HIS A 28 9.57 -57.26 7.08
N ARG A 29 10.80 -57.20 6.54
CA ARG A 29 11.62 -55.98 6.52
C ARG A 29 11.00 -54.89 5.66
N GLU A 30 10.44 -55.24 4.50
CA GLU A 30 9.71 -54.30 3.64
C GLU A 30 8.45 -53.78 4.33
N THR A 31 7.68 -54.66 4.99
CA THR A 31 6.48 -54.27 5.73
C THR A 31 6.79 -53.41 6.95
N GLU A 32 7.89 -53.68 7.66
CA GLU A 32 8.35 -52.80 8.73
C GLU A 32 8.89 -51.47 8.19
N ALA A 33 9.58 -51.48 7.06
CA ALA A 33 10.07 -50.26 6.43
C ALA A 33 8.92 -49.38 5.93
N THR A 34 7.86 -49.95 5.36
CA THR A 34 6.66 -49.20 4.97
C THR A 34 5.95 -48.62 6.18
N ARG A 35 5.72 -49.42 7.23
CA ARG A 35 5.13 -48.92 8.49
C ARG A 35 5.93 -47.78 9.12
N ARG A 36 7.27 -47.89 9.15
CA ARG A 36 8.14 -46.82 9.66
C ARG A 36 8.02 -45.55 8.82
N ARG A 37 7.98 -45.68 7.48
CA ARG A 37 7.77 -44.52 6.59
C ARG A 37 6.40 -43.89 6.80
N GLU A 38 5.35 -44.69 6.91
CA GLU A 38 3.98 -44.22 7.19
C GLU A 38 3.91 -43.49 8.54
N ASP A 39 4.53 -44.05 9.59
CA ASP A 39 4.60 -43.43 10.91
C ASP A 39 5.42 -42.13 10.89
N GLU A 40 6.54 -42.09 10.17
CA GLU A 40 7.37 -40.89 9.98
C GLU A 40 6.61 -39.79 9.22
N GLU A 41 5.92 -40.15 8.14
CA GLU A 41 5.07 -39.23 7.36
C GLU A 41 3.94 -38.66 8.21
N LEU A 42 3.27 -39.52 9.00
CA LEU A 42 2.20 -39.11 9.89
C LEU A 42 2.71 -38.19 11.02
N GLN A 43 3.90 -38.45 11.55
CA GLN A 43 4.54 -37.57 12.52
C GLN A 43 4.92 -36.21 11.90
N GLU A 44 5.48 -36.18 10.70
CA GLU A 44 5.82 -34.92 10.05
C GLU A 44 4.56 -34.12 9.69
N ALA A 45 3.51 -34.76 9.19
CA ALA A 45 2.22 -34.12 8.94
C ALA A 45 1.63 -33.47 10.22
N ARG A 46 1.72 -34.15 11.37
CA ARG A 46 1.31 -33.59 12.67
C ARG A 46 2.17 -32.38 13.08
N ARG A 47 3.48 -32.44 12.85
CA ARG A 47 4.40 -31.32 13.14
C ARG A 47 4.12 -30.13 12.23
N GLU A 48 3.90 -30.34 10.94
CA GLU A 48 3.51 -29.30 9.98
C GLU A 48 2.20 -28.63 10.39
N HIS A 49 1.18 -29.41 10.72
CA HIS A 49 -0.11 -28.91 11.19
C HIS A 49 0.05 -28.01 12.43
N THR A 50 0.83 -28.48 13.41
CA THR A 50 1.10 -27.72 14.65
C THR A 50 1.84 -26.41 14.34
N ARG A 51 2.84 -26.43 13.47
CA ARG A 51 3.57 -25.21 13.04
C ARG A 51 2.64 -24.21 12.36
N ASN A 52 1.74 -24.67 11.47
CA ASN A 52 0.77 -23.80 10.82
C ASN A 52 -0.17 -23.14 11.85
N LEU A 53 -0.75 -23.94 12.75
CA LEU A 53 -1.65 -23.43 13.78
C LEU A 53 -0.97 -22.34 14.64
N VAL A 54 0.25 -22.59 15.12
CA VAL A 54 1.02 -21.62 15.89
C VAL A 54 1.28 -20.34 15.09
N LYS A 55 1.57 -20.46 13.78
CA LYS A 55 1.77 -19.30 12.91
C LYS A 55 0.48 -18.49 12.73
N LEU A 56 -0.66 -19.14 12.49
CA LEU A 56 -1.95 -18.46 12.37
C LEU A 56 -2.32 -17.70 13.66
N MET A 57 -2.17 -18.34 14.82
CA MET A 57 -2.40 -17.69 16.13
C MET A 57 -1.50 -16.48 16.33
N LYS A 58 -0.22 -16.56 15.92
CA LYS A 58 0.72 -15.43 16.01
C LYS A 58 0.31 -14.28 15.08
N LEU A 59 -0.13 -14.59 13.85
CA LEU A 59 -0.60 -13.59 12.90
C LEU A 59 -1.86 -12.87 13.43
N GLU A 60 -2.81 -13.61 13.99
CA GLU A 60 -4.02 -13.07 14.59
C GLU A 60 -3.73 -12.19 15.82
N THR A 61 -2.83 -12.64 16.70
CA THR A 61 -2.40 -11.86 17.87
C THR A 61 -1.75 -10.54 17.43
N ASN A 62 -0.87 -10.60 16.43
CA ASN A 62 -0.24 -9.40 15.87
C ASN A 62 -1.25 -8.45 15.24
N ASP A 63 -2.26 -8.98 14.55
CA ASP A 63 -3.33 -8.17 13.97
C ASP A 63 -4.19 -7.49 15.04
N HIS A 64 -4.54 -8.22 16.10
CA HIS A 64 -5.27 -7.65 17.22
C HIS A 64 -4.56 -6.46 17.84
N LEU A 65 -3.24 -6.57 18.07
CA LEU A 65 -2.42 -5.47 18.58
C LEU A 65 -2.41 -4.25 17.64
N LYS A 66 -2.33 -4.48 16.33
CA LYS A 66 -2.39 -3.39 15.32
C LYS A 66 -3.74 -2.70 15.31
N THR A 67 -4.82 -3.45 15.46
CA THR A 67 -6.18 -2.93 15.54
C THR A 67 -6.36 -2.02 16.77
N ILE A 68 -5.83 -2.43 17.93
CA ILE A 68 -5.83 -1.61 19.14
C ILE A 68 -5.01 -0.32 18.93
N ALA A 69 -3.82 -0.45 18.36
CA ALA A 69 -2.95 0.71 18.10
C ALA A 69 -3.59 1.72 17.15
N HIS A 70 -4.25 1.24 16.09
CA HIS A 70 -4.99 2.09 15.16
C HIS A 70 -6.13 2.84 15.85
N ALA A 71 -6.98 2.14 16.59
CA ALA A 71 -8.10 2.74 17.31
C ALA A 71 -7.64 3.83 18.31
N ALA A 72 -6.56 3.55 19.05
CA ALA A 72 -5.95 4.53 19.95
C ALA A 72 -5.42 5.76 19.20
N GLN A 73 -4.71 5.56 18.09
CA GLN A 73 -4.18 6.64 17.27
C GLN A 73 -5.31 7.49 16.64
N ALA A 74 -6.35 6.86 16.11
CA ALA A 74 -7.50 7.55 15.51
C ALA A 74 -8.25 8.39 16.55
N SER A 75 -8.46 7.82 17.75
CA SER A 75 -9.07 8.53 18.88
C SER A 75 -8.24 9.75 19.31
N GLN A 76 -6.93 9.59 19.46
CA GLN A 76 -6.01 10.68 19.80
C GLN A 76 -6.01 11.79 18.74
N LEU A 77 -5.94 11.44 17.45
CA LEU A 77 -5.97 12.41 16.36
C LEU A 77 -7.29 13.19 16.30
N ASN A 78 -8.41 12.52 16.54
CA ASN A 78 -9.71 13.18 16.60
C ASN A 78 -9.83 14.12 17.79
N GLU A 79 -9.30 13.73 18.96
CA GLU A 79 -9.24 14.60 20.12
C GLU A 79 -8.39 15.86 19.85
N VAL A 80 -7.20 15.69 19.25
CA VAL A 80 -6.34 16.81 18.83
C VAL A 80 -7.09 17.73 17.85
N SER A 81 -7.75 17.15 16.84
CA SER A 81 -8.52 17.92 15.85
C SER A 81 -9.64 18.73 16.50
N HIS A 82 -10.38 18.12 17.43
CA HIS A 82 -11.45 18.79 18.18
C HIS A 82 -10.91 19.95 19.02
N ILE A 83 -9.81 19.76 19.76
CA ILE A 83 -9.18 20.81 20.56
C ILE A 83 -8.72 21.96 19.67
N LEU A 84 -8.04 21.66 18.57
CA LEU A 84 -7.57 22.68 17.62
C LEU A 84 -8.74 23.43 16.96
N GLY A 85 -9.86 22.75 16.68
CA GLY A 85 -11.10 23.35 16.20
C GLY A 85 -11.71 24.33 17.21
N ALA A 86 -11.78 23.93 18.48
CA ALA A 86 -12.25 24.79 19.56
C ALA A 86 -11.37 26.03 19.75
N MET A 87 -10.04 25.87 19.70
CA MET A 87 -9.09 26.99 19.77
C MET A 87 -9.28 27.99 18.61
N ARG A 88 -9.50 27.50 17.37
CA ARG A 88 -9.82 28.36 16.22
C ARG A 88 -11.11 29.12 16.42
N ALA A 89 -12.18 28.45 16.87
CA ALA A 89 -13.46 29.10 17.12
C ALA A 89 -13.37 30.21 18.18
N LEU A 90 -12.54 30.05 19.22
CA LEU A 90 -12.27 31.11 20.20
C LEU A 90 -11.55 32.31 19.58
N GLU A 91 -10.54 32.06 18.73
CA GLU A 91 -9.83 33.13 18.01
C GLU A 91 -10.77 33.87 17.04
N ASP A 92 -11.59 33.15 16.29
CA ASP A 92 -12.57 33.75 15.36
C ASP A 92 -13.59 34.62 16.09
N ARG A 93 -14.13 34.14 17.22
CA ARG A 93 -15.04 34.92 18.09
C ARG A 93 -14.37 36.20 18.60
N TYR A 94 -13.11 36.13 19.02
CA TYR A 94 -12.35 37.30 19.44
C TYR A 94 -12.15 38.29 18.28
N GLN A 95 -11.75 37.83 17.09
CA GLN A 95 -11.58 38.69 15.93
C GLN A 95 -12.90 39.35 15.48
N GLN A 96 -14.02 38.63 15.54
CA GLN A 96 -15.35 39.17 15.27
C GLN A 96 -15.72 40.30 16.24
N LYS A 97 -15.55 40.08 17.55
CA LYS A 97 -15.83 41.10 18.57
C LYS A 97 -14.88 42.29 18.49
N LYS A 98 -13.59 42.05 18.23
CA LYS A 98 -12.62 43.11 18.00
C LYS A 98 -13.02 44.02 16.85
N LYS A 99 -13.56 43.44 15.77
CA LYS A 99 -14.12 44.21 14.64
C LYS A 99 -15.38 44.98 15.03
N SER A 100 -16.30 44.39 15.79
CA SER A 100 -17.51 45.11 16.23
C SER A 100 -17.19 46.28 17.16
N PHE A 101 -16.17 46.15 18.02
CA PHE A 101 -15.71 47.23 18.88
C PHE A 101 -15.01 48.37 18.13
N ALA A 102 -14.59 48.18 16.88
CA ALA A 102 -14.02 49.26 16.07
C ALA A 102 -15.00 50.41 15.83
N MET A 103 -16.32 50.14 15.95
CA MET A 103 -17.40 51.12 15.81
C MET A 103 -17.61 51.98 17.07
N ILE A 104 -16.91 51.71 18.18
CA ILE A 104 -17.01 52.50 19.41
C ILE A 104 -16.16 53.78 19.25
N PRO A 105 -16.76 54.98 19.35
CA PRO A 105 -16.05 56.25 19.19
C PRO A 105 -15.06 56.54 20.33
N ASP A 106 -15.42 56.17 21.56
CA ASP A 106 -14.56 56.35 22.73
C ASP A 106 -13.39 55.34 22.71
N LYS A 107 -12.18 55.89 22.56
CA LYS A 107 -10.93 55.13 22.53
C LYS A 107 -10.69 54.34 23.81
N LYS A 108 -10.99 54.91 24.99
CA LYS A 108 -10.71 54.27 26.28
C LYS A 108 -11.64 53.07 26.49
N LEU A 109 -12.95 53.29 26.32
CA LEU A 109 -13.96 52.25 26.39
C LEU A 109 -13.72 51.13 25.36
N ARG A 110 -13.28 51.46 24.14
CA ARG A 110 -12.91 50.47 23.12
C ARG A 110 -11.74 49.61 23.57
N HIS A 111 -10.68 50.20 24.11
CA HIS A 111 -9.52 49.44 24.60
C HIS A 111 -9.89 48.52 25.75
N GLU A 112 -10.69 48.99 26.71
CA GLU A 112 -11.18 48.17 27.83
C GLU A 112 -11.98 46.97 27.34
N ARG A 113 -12.92 47.16 26.39
CA ARG A 113 -13.70 46.06 25.83
C ARG A 113 -12.87 45.05 25.02
N VAL A 114 -11.90 45.53 24.24
CA VAL A 114 -10.97 44.65 23.49
C VAL A 114 -10.12 43.84 24.47
N GLN A 115 -9.63 44.46 25.54
CA GLN A 115 -8.81 43.80 26.55
C GLN A 115 -9.61 42.76 27.34
N ALA A 116 -10.83 43.08 27.76
CA ALA A 116 -11.72 42.14 28.43
C ALA A 116 -12.04 40.90 27.57
N GLU A 117 -12.30 41.08 26.27
CA GLU A 117 -12.51 39.94 25.36
C GLU A 117 -11.23 39.15 25.07
N LYS A 118 -10.06 39.82 25.05
CA LYS A 118 -8.77 39.15 24.94
C LYS A 118 -8.51 38.26 26.16
N GLU A 119 -8.75 38.78 27.37
CA GLU A 119 -8.62 38.05 28.62
C GLU A 119 -9.60 36.87 28.68
N LYS A 120 -10.86 37.07 28.27
CA LYS A 120 -11.86 35.99 28.17
C LYS A 120 -11.41 34.88 27.21
N ARG A 121 -10.86 35.25 26.05
CA ARG A 121 -10.28 34.29 25.09
C ARG A 121 -9.09 33.56 25.70
N GLU A 122 -8.16 34.26 26.35
CA GLU A 122 -6.96 33.65 26.94
C GLU A 122 -7.32 32.70 28.09
N ALA A 123 -8.25 33.09 28.96
CA ALA A 123 -8.78 32.22 30.02
C ALA A 123 -9.39 30.92 29.46
N ALA A 124 -10.15 31.01 28.36
CA ALA A 124 -10.73 29.83 27.69
C ALA A 124 -9.68 29.00 26.90
N MET A 125 -8.58 29.61 26.45
CA MET A 125 -7.52 28.94 25.70
C MET A 125 -6.56 28.14 26.59
N ILE A 126 -6.37 28.54 27.85
CA ILE A 126 -5.49 27.84 28.81
C ILE A 126 -5.85 26.35 28.97
N PRO A 127 -7.09 25.97 29.36
CA PRO A 127 -7.43 24.56 29.55
C PRO A 127 -7.33 23.74 28.26
N LEU A 128 -7.59 24.35 27.10
CA LEU A 128 -7.42 23.70 25.79
C LEU A 128 -5.95 23.44 25.45
N ARG A 129 -5.05 24.39 25.76
CA ARG A 129 -3.61 24.22 25.57
C ARG A 129 -3.04 23.17 26.52
N ASP A 130 -3.51 23.14 27.75
CA ASP A 130 -3.08 22.14 28.73
C ASP A 130 -3.56 20.75 28.32
N ARG A 131 -4.82 20.62 27.87
CA ARG A 131 -5.32 19.36 27.32
C ARG A 131 -4.57 18.94 26.07
N LEU A 132 -4.27 19.85 25.15
CA LEU A 132 -3.48 19.56 23.94
C LEU A 132 -2.09 19.02 24.30
N ARG A 133 -1.43 19.59 25.31
CA ARG A 133 -0.12 19.10 25.79
C ARG A 133 -0.20 17.73 26.45
N GLN A 134 -1.32 17.40 27.09
CA GLN A 134 -1.55 16.06 27.66
C GLN A 134 -1.78 15.01 26.56
N VAL A 135 -2.52 15.36 25.52
CA VAL A 135 -2.90 14.44 24.43
C VAL A 135 -1.76 14.28 23.42
N ASP A 136 -1.06 15.36 23.07
CA ASP A 136 0.13 15.32 22.21
C ASP A 136 1.17 16.35 22.68
N PRO A 137 2.18 15.91 23.45
CA PRO A 137 3.21 16.79 24.00
C PRO A 137 4.13 17.38 22.91
N THR A 138 4.10 16.85 21.70
CA THR A 138 4.93 17.35 20.59
C THR A 138 4.34 18.61 19.96
N ILE A 139 3.04 18.88 20.14
CA ILE A 139 2.38 20.05 19.57
C ILE A 139 2.68 21.28 20.44
N ARG A 140 3.55 22.17 19.94
CA ARG A 140 3.78 23.46 20.58
C ARG A 140 2.60 24.40 20.31
N PRO A 141 1.93 24.92 21.37
CA PRO A 141 0.86 25.89 21.22
C PRO A 141 1.45 27.29 20.95
N SER A 142 2.07 27.49 19.78
CA SER A 142 2.61 28.79 19.38
C SER A 142 2.49 29.00 17.88
N SER A 143 1.52 29.85 17.51
CA SER A 143 1.54 30.81 16.40
C SER A 143 2.27 30.41 15.11
N SER A 144 1.74 29.42 14.41
CA SER A 144 1.47 29.52 12.97
C SER A 144 0.55 28.36 12.61
N PHE A 145 -0.60 28.68 12.02
CA PHE A 145 -1.57 27.70 11.54
C PHE A 145 -1.05 27.03 10.27
N GLN A 146 0.11 26.39 10.35
CA GLN A 146 0.54 25.45 9.33
C GLN A 146 0.10 24.07 9.80
N SER A 147 -0.82 23.52 8.99
CA SER A 147 -1.19 22.12 9.01
C SER A 147 0.05 21.29 9.27
N ARG A 148 0.15 20.72 10.47
CA ARG A 148 1.28 19.87 10.82
C ARG A 148 1.10 18.59 10.03
N ASN A 149 1.89 18.48 8.96
CA ASN A 149 2.36 17.20 8.47
C ASN A 149 3.11 16.58 9.65
N ASN A 150 2.44 15.73 10.43
CA ASN A 150 3.18 14.84 11.31
C ASN A 150 4.02 13.97 10.39
N GLU A 151 5.33 14.12 10.55
CA GLU A 151 6.34 13.20 10.07
C GLU A 151 6.07 11.85 10.73
N ASP A 152 5.24 11.03 10.09
CA ASP A 152 5.56 9.62 9.98
C ASP A 152 6.61 9.51 8.87
N ASP A 153 7.84 9.20 9.27
CA ASP A 153 9.04 9.06 8.41
C ASP A 153 8.96 7.81 7.49
N ASN A 154 7.74 7.35 7.17
CA ASN A 154 7.43 6.20 6.35
C ASN A 154 6.65 6.63 5.10
N ALA A 155 7.27 7.54 4.35
CA ALA A 155 7.22 7.68 2.89
C ALA A 155 7.59 9.12 2.57
N ARG A 156 8.85 9.35 2.19
CA ARG A 156 9.21 10.53 1.39
C ARG A 156 8.59 10.39 0.00
N LEU A 157 7.26 10.48 -0.07
CA LEU A 157 6.57 10.87 -1.28
C LEU A 157 7.04 12.30 -1.62
N PRO A 158 7.23 12.63 -2.91
CA PRO A 158 7.57 13.99 -3.28
C PRO A 158 6.55 14.94 -2.64
N LEU A 159 7.05 15.86 -1.83
CA LEU A 159 6.25 16.93 -1.24
C LEU A 159 5.71 17.80 -2.40
N MET A 160 4.56 17.42 -2.94
CA MET A 160 3.71 18.37 -3.65
C MET A 160 3.20 19.29 -2.57
N THR A 161 3.93 20.38 -2.34
CA THR A 161 3.58 21.42 -1.39
C THR A 161 2.17 21.91 -1.68
N THR A 162 1.19 21.40 -0.93
CA THR A 162 -0.07 22.08 -0.64
C THR A 162 0.12 23.10 0.47
N ALA A 163 1.39 23.44 0.79
CA ALA A 163 1.72 24.53 1.67
C ALA A 163 1.25 25.84 1.03
N SER A 164 0.32 26.50 1.72
CA SER A 164 0.07 27.94 1.66
C SER A 164 1.29 28.78 2.07
N GLY A 165 2.51 28.29 1.85
CA GLY A 165 3.77 28.87 2.28
C GLY A 165 4.65 29.19 1.07
N SER A 166 4.76 30.48 0.76
CA SER A 166 5.71 31.08 -0.17
C SER A 166 5.61 30.64 -1.63
N LYS A 167 4.89 31.45 -2.44
CA LYS A 167 5.09 31.49 -3.90
C LYS A 167 6.57 31.76 -4.15
N ARG A 168 7.39 30.71 -4.39
CA ARG A 168 8.70 30.89 -5.03
C ARG A 168 8.41 31.58 -6.35
N LYS A 169 8.66 32.89 -6.40
CA LYS A 169 8.44 33.70 -7.60
C LYS A 169 9.44 33.18 -8.63
N THR A 170 8.95 32.50 -9.66
CA THR A 170 9.74 32.21 -10.84
C THR A 170 10.26 33.52 -11.41
N ASP A 171 11.56 33.59 -11.71
CA ASP A 171 12.17 34.76 -12.32
C ASP A 171 11.40 35.21 -13.56
N SER A 172 11.24 36.52 -13.72
CA SER A 172 10.40 37.13 -14.77
C SER A 172 10.76 36.65 -16.19
N THR A 173 12.06 36.43 -16.44
CA THR A 173 12.58 35.91 -17.72
C THR A 173 12.18 34.45 -17.96
N THR A 174 12.28 33.60 -16.93
CA THR A 174 11.87 32.18 -16.97
C THR A 174 10.37 32.06 -17.13
N TYR A 175 9.58 32.87 -16.42
CA TYR A 175 8.13 32.91 -16.55
C TYR A 175 7.70 33.27 -17.98
N ARG A 176 8.30 34.31 -18.58
CA ARG A 176 8.01 34.71 -19.97
C ARG A 176 8.31 33.59 -20.97
N ARG A 177 9.49 32.98 -20.88
CA ARG A 177 9.90 31.85 -21.74
C ARG A 177 8.95 30.66 -21.62
N ILE A 178 8.50 30.32 -20.40
CA ILE A 178 7.54 29.22 -20.20
C ILE A 178 6.17 29.58 -20.82
N ARG A 179 5.73 30.84 -20.68
CA ARG A 179 4.48 31.32 -21.28
C ARG A 179 4.51 31.37 -22.81
N ASP A 180 5.67 31.65 -23.41
CA ASP A 180 5.87 31.54 -24.87
C ASP A 180 5.72 30.08 -25.30
N LYS A 181 6.45 29.15 -24.65
CA LYS A 181 6.34 27.70 -24.92
C LYS A 181 4.92 27.15 -24.77
N ILE A 182 4.16 27.63 -23.77
CA ILE A 182 2.75 27.25 -23.60
C ILE A 182 1.91 27.68 -24.81
N ARG A 183 2.11 28.91 -25.32
CA ARG A 183 1.39 29.42 -26.49
C ARG A 183 1.75 28.65 -27.76
N ASP A 184 3.03 28.33 -27.95
CA ASP A 184 3.50 27.59 -29.11
C ASP A 184 2.91 26.17 -29.11
N LEU A 185 2.98 25.46 -27.98
CA LEU A 185 2.37 24.13 -27.84
C LEU A 185 0.85 24.13 -28.04
N GLN A 186 0.16 25.19 -27.63
CA GLN A 186 -1.29 25.31 -27.87
C GLN A 186 -1.63 25.44 -29.36
N LYS A 187 -0.77 26.10 -30.14
CA LYS A 187 -0.92 26.20 -31.60
C LYS A 187 -0.60 24.85 -32.27
N GLU A 188 0.52 24.24 -31.89
CA GLU A 188 1.00 22.96 -32.44
C GLU A 188 0.07 21.79 -32.14
N ARG A 189 -0.66 21.83 -31.02
CA ARG A 189 -1.55 20.76 -30.55
C ARG A 189 -2.52 20.24 -31.63
N LYS A 190 -3.01 21.11 -32.52
CA LYS A 190 -3.96 20.75 -33.57
C LYS A 190 -3.34 19.86 -34.66
N ASN A 191 -2.02 19.92 -34.80
CA ASN A 191 -1.26 19.23 -35.85
C ASN A 191 -0.60 17.94 -35.33
N MET A 192 -0.73 17.64 -34.03
CA MET A 192 -0.18 16.43 -33.44
C MET A 192 -1.10 15.23 -33.69
N LEU A 193 -0.52 14.07 -34.02
CA LEU A 193 -1.23 12.79 -34.14
C LEU A 193 -2.01 12.44 -32.87
N ASP A 194 -1.41 12.67 -31.69
CA ASP A 194 -2.09 12.64 -30.40
C ASP A 194 -2.10 14.04 -29.74
N PRO A 195 -3.18 14.83 -29.89
CA PRO A 195 -3.30 16.15 -29.27
C PRO A 195 -3.26 16.14 -27.75
N TYR A 196 -3.36 14.99 -27.09
CA TYR A 196 -3.27 14.91 -25.65
C TYR A 196 -1.82 14.85 -25.14
N VAL A 197 -0.84 14.55 -26.00
CA VAL A 197 0.59 14.71 -25.69
C VAL A 197 0.91 16.15 -25.34
N ALA A 198 0.32 17.10 -26.07
CA ALA A 198 0.40 18.51 -25.74
C ALA A 198 -0.14 18.79 -24.33
N ASN A 199 -1.25 18.17 -23.89
CA ASN A 199 -1.76 18.39 -22.54
C ASN A 199 -0.75 17.91 -21.47
N LEU A 200 -0.09 16.77 -21.66
CA LEU A 200 0.95 16.31 -20.71
C LEU A 200 2.11 17.32 -20.61
N GLN A 201 2.54 17.86 -21.75
CA GLN A 201 3.62 18.86 -21.78
C GLN A 201 3.18 20.19 -21.17
N LEU A 202 1.98 20.66 -21.51
CA LEU A 202 1.36 21.85 -20.93
C LEU A 202 1.25 21.72 -19.41
N ALA A 203 0.81 20.56 -18.91
CA ALA A 203 0.70 20.30 -17.47
C ALA A 203 2.04 20.50 -16.74
N LYS A 204 3.12 19.94 -17.29
CA LYS A 204 4.49 20.11 -16.76
C LYS A 204 4.94 21.56 -16.79
N LEU A 205 4.57 22.34 -17.81
CA LEU A 205 4.91 23.76 -17.90
C LEU A 205 4.12 24.62 -16.90
N TRP A 206 2.83 24.35 -16.73
CA TRP A 206 1.99 25.02 -15.72
C TRP A 206 2.51 24.77 -14.30
N LEU A 207 2.93 23.53 -14.00
CA LEU A 207 3.59 23.23 -12.73
C LEU A 207 4.85 24.06 -12.50
N LYS A 208 5.68 24.27 -13.53
CA LYS A 208 6.92 25.06 -13.40
C LYS A 208 6.67 26.51 -13.02
N ILE A 209 5.51 27.07 -13.34
CA ILE A 209 5.10 28.42 -12.94
C ILE A 209 4.11 28.44 -11.78
N ASN A 210 3.98 27.31 -11.05
CA ASN A 210 3.10 27.13 -9.89
C ASN A 210 1.61 27.37 -10.17
N ASP A 211 1.14 27.15 -11.40
CA ASP A 211 -0.29 27.15 -11.76
C ASP A 211 -0.84 25.73 -11.63
N GLN A 212 -1.19 25.34 -10.39
CA GLN A 212 -1.58 23.97 -10.04
C GLN A 212 -2.93 23.55 -10.64
N GLU A 213 -3.90 24.47 -10.74
CA GLU A 213 -5.24 24.19 -11.26
C GLU A 213 -5.18 23.85 -12.75
N ARG A 214 -4.49 24.68 -13.54
CA ARG A 214 -4.31 24.38 -14.97
C ARG A 214 -3.44 23.16 -15.20
N ALA A 215 -2.43 22.94 -14.35
CA ALA A 215 -1.65 21.71 -14.43
C ALA A 215 -2.54 20.47 -14.25
N LEU A 216 -3.38 20.45 -13.23
CA LEU A 216 -4.30 19.35 -12.93
C LEU A 216 -5.22 19.05 -14.11
N GLU A 217 -5.92 20.07 -14.63
CA GLU A 217 -6.84 19.91 -15.76
C GLU A 217 -6.13 19.31 -16.99
N ASN A 218 -4.89 19.72 -17.24
CA ASN A 218 -4.10 19.19 -18.34
C ASN A 218 -3.60 17.75 -18.08
N TYR A 219 -3.27 17.38 -16.84
CA TYR A 219 -2.96 15.99 -16.49
C TYR A 219 -4.18 15.07 -16.67
N GLU A 220 -5.37 15.50 -16.24
CA GLU A 220 -6.60 14.74 -16.43
C GLU A 220 -6.94 14.58 -17.92
N LYS A 221 -6.81 15.64 -18.72
CA LYS A 221 -6.94 15.55 -20.17
C LYS A 221 -5.89 14.61 -20.77
N ALA A 222 -4.66 14.60 -20.25
CA ALA A 222 -3.61 13.68 -20.67
C ALA A 222 -3.87 12.21 -20.30
N CYS A 223 -4.91 11.89 -19.52
CA CYS A 223 -5.35 10.51 -19.32
C CYS A 223 -6.36 10.02 -20.37
N LYS A 224 -6.93 10.91 -21.20
CA LYS A 224 -7.96 10.54 -22.19
C LYS A 224 -7.40 9.78 -23.38
N SER A 225 -8.22 8.89 -23.96
CA SER A 225 -7.95 8.23 -25.25
C SER A 225 -8.33 9.13 -26.41
N LEU A 226 -7.74 8.88 -27.58
CA LEU A 226 -8.33 9.34 -28.85
C LEU A 226 -9.70 8.69 -29.05
N SER A 227 -10.63 9.45 -29.62
CA SER A 227 -11.94 8.94 -30.03
C SER A 227 -11.81 8.04 -31.26
N ASP A 228 -12.69 7.07 -31.43
CA ASP A 228 -12.67 6.11 -32.55
C ASP A 228 -12.57 6.79 -33.92
N LYS A 229 -13.31 7.89 -34.12
CA LYS A 229 -13.24 8.71 -35.35
C LYS A 229 -11.81 9.18 -35.68
N LYS A 230 -11.07 9.62 -34.66
CA LYS A 230 -9.69 10.10 -34.81
C LYS A 230 -8.69 8.94 -34.95
N LEU A 231 -9.01 7.78 -34.40
CA LEU A 231 -8.19 6.58 -34.59
C LEU A 231 -8.32 6.04 -36.02
N MET A 232 -9.49 6.16 -36.64
CA MET A 232 -9.70 5.80 -38.05
C MET A 232 -8.93 6.71 -39.04
N GLU A 233 -8.59 7.93 -38.61
CA GLU A 233 -7.78 8.87 -39.40
C GLU A 233 -6.27 8.56 -39.34
N VAL A 234 -5.83 7.70 -38.42
CA VAL A 234 -4.43 7.28 -38.30
C VAL A 234 -4.15 6.10 -39.22
N SER A 235 -3.03 6.15 -39.93
CA SER A 235 -2.62 5.06 -40.82
C SER A 235 -2.30 3.78 -40.03
N GLU A 236 -2.58 2.59 -40.59
CA GLU A 236 -2.29 1.31 -39.93
C GLU A 236 -0.82 1.18 -39.50
N ALA A 237 0.11 1.74 -40.28
CA ALA A 237 1.53 1.77 -39.97
C ALA A 237 1.86 2.60 -38.71
N GLU A 238 1.11 3.66 -38.43
CA GLU A 238 1.32 4.56 -37.29
C GLU A 238 0.49 4.17 -36.05
N MET A 239 -0.49 3.28 -36.20
CA MET A 239 -1.40 2.89 -35.12
C MET A 239 -0.67 2.34 -33.90
N ALA A 240 0.32 1.46 -34.09
CA ALA A 240 1.11 0.90 -33.00
C ALA A 240 1.89 2.00 -32.25
N GLN A 241 2.47 2.96 -32.99
CA GLN A 241 3.20 4.08 -32.41
C GLN A 241 2.26 5.00 -31.61
N VAL A 242 1.08 5.30 -32.15
CA VAL A 242 0.07 6.14 -31.49
C VAL A 242 -0.45 5.46 -30.22
N GLN A 243 -0.74 4.15 -30.26
CA GLN A 243 -1.17 3.40 -29.09
C GLN A 243 -0.09 3.38 -27.99
N GLU A 244 1.16 3.15 -28.36
CA GLU A 244 2.29 3.16 -27.41
C GLU A 244 2.51 4.57 -26.82
N GLN A 245 2.39 5.61 -27.65
CA GLN A 245 2.47 7.00 -27.20
C GLN A 245 1.34 7.34 -26.23
N GLN A 246 0.10 6.93 -26.53
CA GLN A 246 -1.05 7.08 -25.63
C GLN A 246 -0.81 6.35 -24.30
N ARG A 247 -0.32 5.10 -24.34
CA ARG A 247 -0.02 4.29 -23.15
C ARG A 247 1.01 4.98 -22.25
N ARG A 248 2.16 5.39 -22.79
CA ARG A 248 3.23 6.07 -22.04
C ARG A 248 2.78 7.41 -21.47
N ARG A 249 2.04 8.20 -22.27
CA ARG A 249 1.46 9.48 -21.84
C ARG A 249 0.55 9.28 -20.63
N LYS A 250 -0.42 8.36 -20.74
CA LYS A 250 -1.39 8.07 -19.67
C LYS A 250 -0.70 7.60 -18.41
N ARG A 251 0.27 6.67 -18.51
CA ARG A 251 1.07 6.20 -17.36
C ARG A 251 1.77 7.36 -16.65
N THR A 252 2.40 8.26 -17.41
CA THR A 252 3.08 9.44 -16.84
C THR A 252 2.11 10.38 -16.13
N ALA A 253 0.92 10.62 -16.71
CA ALA A 253 -0.09 11.46 -16.11
C ALA A 253 -0.69 10.84 -14.84
N LEU A 254 -1.00 9.54 -14.87
CA LEU A 254 -1.53 8.79 -13.72
C LEU A 254 -0.57 8.78 -12.53
N GLN A 255 0.74 8.68 -12.77
CA GLN A 255 1.73 8.73 -11.69
C GLN A 255 1.71 10.09 -10.96
N PHE A 256 1.56 11.20 -11.69
CA PHE A 256 1.41 12.52 -11.09
C PHE A 256 0.12 12.63 -10.30
N LEU A 257 -1.00 12.24 -10.92
CA LEU A 257 -2.32 12.30 -10.29
C LEU A 257 -2.36 11.47 -9.01
N PHE A 258 -1.78 10.28 -9.00
CA PHE A 258 -1.65 9.44 -7.81
C PHE A 258 -0.90 10.13 -6.68
N THR A 259 0.27 10.70 -6.98
CA THR A 259 1.07 11.40 -5.97
C THR A 259 0.29 12.56 -5.33
N ARG A 260 -0.49 13.28 -6.14
CA ARG A 260 -1.39 14.34 -5.66
C ARG A 260 -2.53 13.78 -4.81
N SER A 261 -3.24 12.76 -5.29
CA SER A 261 -4.36 12.12 -4.57
C SER A 261 -3.89 11.60 -3.20
N LEU A 262 -2.69 11.01 -3.12
CA LEU A 262 -2.07 10.62 -1.86
C LEU A 262 -1.85 11.81 -0.92
N ALA A 263 -1.29 12.92 -1.43
CA ALA A 263 -1.05 14.13 -0.64
C ALA A 263 -2.36 14.76 -0.11
N LEU A 264 -3.45 14.64 -0.86
CA LEU A 264 -4.79 15.11 -0.45
C LEU A 264 -5.59 14.09 0.36
N ARG A 265 -5.02 12.91 0.63
CA ARG A 265 -5.68 11.80 1.32
C ARG A 265 -6.92 11.27 0.57
N GLU A 266 -6.98 11.43 -0.74
CA GLU A 266 -8.02 10.92 -1.64
C GLU A 266 -7.74 9.43 -1.97
N ARG A 267 -7.81 8.56 -0.95
CA ARG A 267 -7.33 7.16 -1.01
C ARG A 267 -7.97 6.32 -2.11
N LYS A 268 -9.30 6.41 -2.26
CA LYS A 268 -10.05 5.69 -3.30
C LYS A 268 -9.59 6.10 -4.71
N GLN A 269 -9.49 7.40 -4.94
CA GLN A 269 -9.06 7.94 -6.23
C GLN A 269 -7.61 7.57 -6.54
N ALA A 270 -6.73 7.58 -5.53
CA ALA A 270 -5.35 7.12 -5.66
C ALA A 270 -5.28 5.64 -6.07
N ALA A 271 -6.09 4.77 -5.46
CA ALA A 271 -6.16 3.35 -5.80
C ALA A 271 -6.63 3.15 -7.25
N ASP A 272 -7.71 3.81 -7.67
CA ASP A 272 -8.26 3.71 -9.02
C ASP A 272 -7.26 4.16 -10.09
N GLN A 273 -6.52 5.25 -9.81
CA GLN A 273 -5.45 5.74 -10.67
C GLN A 273 -4.31 4.72 -10.84
N MET A 274 -3.95 4.00 -9.78
CA MET A 274 -2.90 2.99 -9.84
C MET A 274 -3.36 1.69 -10.49
N ARG A 275 -4.61 1.27 -10.30
CA ARG A 275 -5.19 0.15 -11.07
C ARG A 275 -5.17 0.44 -12.58
N MET A 276 -5.53 1.66 -12.97
CA MET A 276 -5.43 2.09 -14.37
C MET A 276 -3.98 2.18 -14.86
N TYR A 277 -3.06 2.65 -14.02
CA TYR A 277 -1.63 2.68 -14.37
C TYR A 277 -1.08 1.28 -14.63
N LEU A 278 -1.47 0.33 -13.77
CA LEU A 278 -1.10 -1.07 -13.84
C LEU A 278 -1.67 -1.74 -15.09
N SER A 279 -2.96 -1.53 -15.42
CA SER A 279 -3.59 -2.09 -16.63
C SER A 279 -2.94 -1.59 -17.93
N LEU A 280 -2.28 -0.44 -17.90
CA LEU A 280 -1.51 0.10 -19.03
C LEU A 280 -0.05 -0.39 -19.07
N SER A 281 0.39 -1.22 -18.13
CA SER A 281 1.76 -1.76 -18.12
C SER A 281 1.94 -2.74 -19.27
N ALA A 282 3.02 -2.60 -20.04
CA ALA A 282 3.45 -3.67 -20.93
C ALA A 282 3.87 -4.89 -20.08
N PRO A 283 3.79 -6.12 -20.62
CA PRO A 283 4.24 -7.32 -19.89
C PRO A 283 5.67 -7.21 -19.36
N SER A 284 6.58 -6.63 -20.16
CA SER A 284 7.97 -6.38 -19.78
C SER A 284 8.14 -5.35 -18.64
N GLU A 285 7.16 -4.47 -18.44
CA GLU A 285 7.17 -3.43 -17.40
C GLU A 285 6.35 -3.83 -16.16
N ARG A 286 5.55 -4.91 -16.23
CA ARG A 286 4.53 -5.23 -15.22
C ARG A 286 5.17 -5.48 -13.85
N VAL A 287 6.14 -6.37 -13.80
CA VAL A 287 6.85 -6.74 -12.55
C VAL A 287 7.46 -5.51 -11.89
N GLN A 288 8.23 -4.70 -12.62
CA GLN A 288 8.85 -3.47 -12.10
C GLN A 288 7.80 -2.45 -11.63
N SER A 289 6.66 -2.37 -12.33
CA SER A 289 5.56 -1.48 -11.95
C SER A 289 4.92 -1.92 -10.64
N VAL A 290 4.71 -3.22 -10.47
CA VAL A 290 4.15 -3.82 -9.25
C VAL A 290 5.11 -3.65 -8.08
N GLU A 291 6.39 -4.00 -8.24
CA GLU A 291 7.42 -3.83 -7.20
C GLU A 291 7.51 -2.38 -6.71
N ARG A 292 7.54 -1.41 -7.64
CA ARG A 292 7.59 0.02 -7.29
C ARG A 292 6.38 0.44 -6.49
N LEU A 293 5.18 -0.02 -6.86
CA LEU A 293 3.95 0.31 -6.14
C LEU A 293 3.88 -0.39 -4.79
N GLU A 294 4.26 -1.66 -4.69
CA GLU A 294 4.35 -2.37 -3.41
C GLU A 294 5.23 -1.61 -2.43
N GLY A 295 6.42 -1.18 -2.86
CA GLY A 295 7.34 -0.41 -2.01
C GLY A 295 6.77 0.93 -1.53
N LEU A 296 5.95 1.60 -2.34
CA LEU A 296 5.24 2.83 -1.94
C LEU A 296 4.09 2.54 -0.97
N LEU A 297 3.32 1.49 -1.22
CA LEU A 297 2.13 1.14 -0.44
C LEU A 297 2.48 0.44 0.88
N ARG A 298 3.63 -0.22 0.97
CA ARG A 298 4.08 -0.94 2.17
C ARG A 298 4.13 -0.08 3.41
N ASN A 299 4.46 1.19 3.23
CA ASN A 299 4.63 2.14 4.33
C ASN A 299 3.33 2.85 4.73
N LEU A 300 2.23 2.61 4.01
CA LEU A 300 0.94 3.23 4.32
C LEU A 300 0.25 2.56 5.50
N SER A 301 -0.61 3.35 6.17
CA SER A 301 -1.43 2.92 7.30
C SER A 301 -2.22 1.66 6.97
N TYR A 302 -2.23 0.73 7.92
CA TYR A 302 -2.85 -0.58 7.82
C TYR A 302 -4.38 -0.53 7.68
N ILE A 303 -5.04 0.35 8.43
CA ILE A 303 -6.47 0.65 8.33
C ILE A 303 -6.58 2.10 7.86
N GLU A 304 -7.34 2.33 6.80
CA GLU A 304 -7.40 3.65 6.16
C GLU A 304 -8.57 4.51 6.61
N ASP A 305 -9.56 3.94 7.29
CA ASP A 305 -10.72 4.68 7.78
C ASP A 305 -10.45 5.28 9.16
N PRO A 306 -10.24 6.61 9.25
CA PRO A 306 -9.95 7.29 10.51
C PRO A 306 -11.17 7.43 11.42
N SER A 307 -12.37 7.06 10.96
CA SER A 307 -13.59 7.12 11.76
C SER A 307 -13.76 5.92 12.69
N LEU A 308 -12.96 4.87 12.53
CA LEU A 308 -13.02 3.66 13.34
C LEU A 308 -12.21 3.86 14.63
N LEU A 309 -12.89 4.26 15.70
CA LEU A 309 -12.26 4.70 16.95
C LEU A 309 -12.11 3.60 18.00
N THR A 310 -12.79 2.48 17.83
CA THR A 310 -12.68 1.33 18.73
C THR A 310 -12.20 0.08 17.98
N PRO A 311 -11.52 -0.85 18.68
CA PRO A 311 -11.11 -2.12 18.08
C PRO A 311 -12.29 -2.93 17.51
N ASP A 312 -13.46 -2.84 18.16
CA ASP A 312 -14.65 -3.57 17.73
C ASP A 312 -15.26 -2.97 16.46
N ASP A 313 -15.29 -1.63 16.33
CA ASP A 313 -15.71 -0.96 15.10
C ASP A 313 -14.83 -1.37 13.91
N VAL A 314 -13.51 -1.43 14.14
CA VAL A 314 -12.55 -1.90 13.13
C VAL A 314 -12.88 -3.32 12.69
N ARG A 315 -13.03 -4.24 13.63
CA ARG A 315 -13.33 -5.66 13.34
C ARG A 315 -14.65 -5.82 12.60
N GLN A 316 -15.70 -5.14 13.05
CA GLN A 316 -17.02 -5.19 12.41
C GLN A 316 -16.98 -4.63 10.99
N SER A 317 -16.28 -3.51 10.79
CA SER A 317 -16.09 -2.92 9.46
C SER A 317 -15.37 -3.87 8.51
N ILE A 318 -14.29 -4.51 8.96
CA ILE A 318 -13.54 -5.49 8.14
C ILE A 318 -14.41 -6.71 7.84
N LEU A 319 -15.14 -7.24 8.82
CA LEU A 319 -16.05 -8.38 8.61
C LEU A 319 -17.15 -8.07 7.60
N ALA A 320 -17.75 -6.88 7.67
CA ALA A 320 -18.84 -6.46 6.80
C ALA A 320 -18.38 -6.15 5.37
N THR A 321 -17.22 -5.50 5.23
CA THR A 321 -16.75 -4.99 3.93
C THR A 321 -15.72 -5.89 3.26
N LYS A 322 -15.08 -6.79 4.01
CA LYS A 322 -13.89 -7.57 3.58
C LYS A 322 -12.78 -6.67 3.01
N SER A 323 -12.68 -5.45 3.53
CA SER A 323 -11.75 -4.41 3.09
C SER A 323 -10.97 -3.85 4.26
N LEU A 324 -9.70 -3.52 4.00
CA LEU A 324 -8.84 -2.78 4.94
C LEU A 324 -8.67 -1.30 4.54
N GLY A 325 -9.20 -0.94 3.36
CA GLY A 325 -9.03 0.36 2.74
C GLY A 325 -8.55 0.25 1.29
N PRO A 326 -8.82 1.26 0.44
CA PRO A 326 -8.59 1.14 -1.01
C PRO A 326 -7.15 0.88 -1.43
N LEU A 327 -6.17 1.50 -0.77
CA LEU A 327 -4.74 1.35 -1.09
C LEU A 327 -4.16 0.09 -0.47
N THR A 328 -4.65 -0.28 0.70
CA THR A 328 -4.29 -1.49 1.42
C THR A 328 -4.79 -2.73 0.68
N ASP A 329 -6.02 -2.67 0.15
CA ASP A 329 -6.57 -3.71 -0.73
C ASP A 329 -5.81 -3.77 -2.06
N LEU A 330 -5.48 -2.63 -2.67
CA LEU A 330 -4.62 -2.61 -3.86
C LEU A 330 -3.27 -3.28 -3.59
N ARG A 331 -2.64 -3.02 -2.44
CA ARG A 331 -1.40 -3.70 -2.06
C ARG A 331 -1.59 -5.20 -1.95
N PHE A 332 -2.72 -5.65 -1.39
CA PHE A 332 -3.03 -7.06 -1.30
C PHE A 332 -3.18 -7.71 -2.69
N GLU A 333 -3.92 -7.07 -3.60
CA GLU A 333 -4.05 -7.51 -5.00
C GLU A 333 -2.67 -7.68 -5.66
N LEU A 334 -1.78 -6.70 -5.46
CA LEU A 334 -0.41 -6.75 -5.99
C LEU A 334 0.42 -7.90 -5.42
N LEU A 335 0.32 -8.16 -4.11
CA LEU A 335 1.04 -9.26 -3.47
C LEU A 335 0.53 -10.62 -3.93
N GLN A 336 -0.78 -10.76 -4.19
CA GLN A 336 -1.37 -11.97 -4.75
C GLN A 336 -0.86 -12.23 -6.16
N GLU A 337 -0.87 -11.21 -7.03
CA GLU A 337 -0.30 -11.30 -8.39
C GLU A 337 1.17 -11.74 -8.35
N MET A 338 1.96 -11.16 -7.45
CA MET A 338 3.37 -11.55 -7.31
C MET A 338 3.54 -12.97 -6.76
N LEU A 339 2.64 -13.43 -5.89
CA LEU A 339 2.68 -14.79 -5.33
C LEU A 339 2.33 -15.84 -6.37
N GLU A 340 1.52 -15.50 -7.37
CA GLU A 340 1.28 -16.37 -8.53
C GLU A 340 2.55 -16.54 -9.38
N LEU A 341 3.32 -15.47 -9.56
CA LEU A 341 4.60 -15.50 -10.30
C LEU A 341 5.73 -16.19 -9.52
N SER A 342 5.77 -16.03 -8.20
CA SER A 342 6.80 -16.60 -7.32
C SER A 342 6.16 -17.36 -6.14
N PRO A 343 5.69 -18.60 -6.37
CA PRO A 343 4.87 -19.32 -5.41
C PRO A 343 5.60 -19.79 -4.16
N THR A 344 6.93 -19.79 -4.17
CA THR A 344 7.76 -20.25 -3.05
C THR A 344 8.46 -19.11 -2.32
N ASP A 345 8.16 -17.84 -2.68
CA ASP A 345 8.74 -16.69 -2.01
C ASP A 345 8.23 -16.56 -0.56
N PRO A 346 9.12 -16.61 0.46
CA PRO A 346 8.70 -16.58 1.86
C PRO A 346 8.06 -15.24 2.26
N TYR A 347 8.52 -14.11 1.71
CA TYR A 347 7.97 -12.79 2.00
C TYR A 347 6.55 -12.66 1.46
N LEU A 348 6.29 -13.14 0.25
CA LEU A 348 4.96 -13.10 -0.34
C LEU A 348 4.00 -14.03 0.40
N LEU A 349 4.42 -15.25 0.74
CA LEU A 349 3.59 -16.17 1.52
C LEU A 349 3.25 -15.62 2.91
N GLU A 350 4.22 -15.00 3.59
CA GLU A 350 3.97 -14.37 4.90
C GLU A 350 3.09 -13.12 4.77
N SER A 351 3.34 -12.26 3.79
CA SER A 351 2.55 -11.05 3.60
C SER A 351 1.11 -11.37 3.21
N VAL A 352 0.89 -12.24 2.23
CA VAL A 352 -0.44 -12.67 1.78
C VAL A 352 -1.21 -13.35 2.90
N SER A 353 -0.60 -14.29 3.63
CA SER A 353 -1.25 -14.92 4.79
C SER A 353 -1.60 -13.92 5.89
N GLN A 354 -0.75 -12.92 6.13
CA GLN A 354 -1.06 -11.84 7.06
C GLN A 354 -2.31 -11.06 6.62
N PHE A 355 -2.42 -10.69 5.35
CA PHE A 355 -3.61 -10.00 4.82
C PHE A 355 -4.87 -10.86 4.87
N GLN A 356 -4.77 -12.16 4.61
CA GLN A 356 -5.89 -13.09 4.68
C GLN A 356 -6.42 -13.22 6.11
N VAL A 357 -5.54 -13.37 7.12
CA VAL A 357 -5.95 -13.37 8.55
C VAL A 357 -6.66 -12.06 8.90
N ARG A 358 -6.12 -10.93 8.47
CA ARG A 358 -6.69 -9.60 8.71
C ARG A 358 -8.08 -9.45 8.12
N LYS A 359 -8.29 -9.93 6.90
CA LYS A 359 -9.61 -9.97 6.25
C LYS A 359 -10.53 -11.04 6.79
N THR A 360 -10.12 -11.77 7.84
CA THR A 360 -10.86 -12.89 8.46
C THR A 360 -11.07 -14.08 7.52
N ASP A 361 -10.19 -14.23 6.52
CA ASP A 361 -10.21 -15.29 5.51
C ASP A 361 -9.24 -16.41 5.93
N TYR A 362 -9.56 -17.07 7.05
CA TYR A 362 -8.68 -18.05 7.70
C TYR A 362 -8.41 -19.30 6.86
N MET A 363 -9.32 -19.68 5.96
CA MET A 363 -9.13 -20.83 5.08
C MET A 363 -8.03 -20.58 4.03
N ASP A 364 -8.03 -19.39 3.42
CA ASP A 364 -7.00 -19.01 2.48
C ASP A 364 -5.67 -18.75 3.20
N ALA A 365 -5.72 -18.12 4.39
CA ALA A 365 -4.56 -17.95 5.26
C ALA A 365 -3.89 -19.28 5.60
N LYS A 366 -4.69 -20.30 5.93
CA LYS A 366 -4.22 -21.66 6.22
C LYS A 366 -3.52 -22.25 4.99
N THR A 367 -4.15 -22.18 3.83
CA THR A 367 -3.61 -22.72 2.56
C THR A 367 -2.26 -22.07 2.20
N THR A 368 -2.16 -20.75 2.37
CA THR A 368 -0.91 -20.01 2.14
C THR A 368 0.15 -20.37 3.18
N ASN A 369 -0.22 -20.52 4.45
CA ASN A 369 0.71 -20.91 5.51
C ASN A 369 1.18 -22.37 5.39
N ASP A 370 0.34 -23.28 4.91
CA ASP A 370 0.75 -24.67 4.64
C ASP A 370 1.91 -24.70 3.64
N ARG A 371 1.85 -23.86 2.59
CA ARG A 371 2.97 -23.68 1.64
C ARG A 371 4.20 -23.11 2.32
N PHE A 372 4.04 -22.11 3.20
CA PHE A 372 5.15 -21.50 3.92
C PHE A 372 5.87 -22.48 4.85
N VAL A 373 5.14 -23.31 5.61
CA VAL A 373 5.71 -24.24 6.59
C VAL A 373 6.50 -25.37 5.93
N LYS A 374 6.16 -25.70 4.67
CA LYS A 374 6.82 -26.73 3.86
C LYS A 374 8.11 -26.26 3.17
N LEU A 375 8.41 -24.96 3.19
CA LEU A 375 9.63 -24.44 2.57
C LEU A 375 10.90 -24.95 3.29
N PRO A 376 11.96 -25.35 2.56
CA PRO A 376 13.24 -25.75 3.16
C PRO A 376 13.88 -24.59 3.93
N ASP A 377 14.51 -24.89 5.07
CA ASP A 377 15.38 -23.95 5.83
C ASP A 377 14.79 -22.60 6.28
N VAL A 378 13.48 -22.37 6.20
CA VAL A 378 12.81 -21.15 6.70
C VAL A 378 13.05 -20.89 8.19
N LYS A 379 13.48 -21.91 8.95
CA LYS A 379 13.91 -21.79 10.35
C LYS A 379 15.15 -20.91 10.57
N ARG A 380 15.93 -20.56 9.53
CA ARG A 380 17.25 -19.92 9.68
C ARG A 380 17.42 -18.52 9.09
N LEU A 381 16.43 -17.97 8.39
CA LEU A 381 16.56 -16.66 7.74
C LEU A 381 15.76 -15.59 8.49
N GLN A 382 16.47 -14.73 9.22
CA GLN A 382 15.96 -13.46 9.76
C GLN A 382 15.99 -12.36 8.68
N LEU A 383 15.45 -12.57 7.47
CA LEU A 383 15.65 -11.59 6.39
C LEU A 383 14.49 -11.60 5.36
N PHE A 384 13.28 -11.23 5.77
CA PHE A 384 12.19 -11.00 4.81
C PHE A 384 11.64 -9.58 4.97
N ALA A 385 12.50 -8.58 4.71
CA ALA A 385 12.13 -7.17 4.70
C ALA A 385 11.70 -6.65 3.32
N SER A 386 12.01 -7.40 2.26
CA SER A 386 11.73 -7.02 0.87
C SER A 386 11.69 -8.23 -0.04
N PHE A 387 11.01 -8.07 -1.17
CA PHE A 387 11.05 -8.97 -2.31
C PHE A 387 12.50 -9.38 -2.66
N CYS A 388 12.77 -10.68 -2.79
CA CYS A 388 13.99 -11.14 -3.44
C CYS A 388 13.82 -10.90 -4.93
N HIS A 389 14.72 -10.14 -5.56
CA HIS A 389 14.67 -9.83 -7.00
C HIS A 389 14.28 -11.07 -7.82
N TYR A 390 13.09 -11.06 -8.39
CA TYR A 390 12.67 -12.07 -9.35
C TYR A 390 13.43 -11.82 -10.64
N THR A 391 14.52 -12.55 -10.82
CA THR A 391 15.03 -12.83 -12.15
C THR A 391 14.10 -13.89 -12.75
N PRO A 392 13.26 -13.56 -13.74
CA PRO A 392 12.54 -14.61 -14.46
C PRO A 392 13.58 -15.62 -14.92
N SER A 393 13.36 -16.90 -14.59
CA SER A 393 14.14 -17.95 -15.23
C SER A 393 13.89 -17.79 -16.73
N THR A 394 14.90 -17.32 -17.46
CA THR A 394 15.03 -17.62 -18.88
C THR A 394 15.09 -19.13 -18.97
N GLN A 395 13.91 -19.75 -19.06
CA GLN A 395 13.81 -21.10 -19.56
C GLN A 395 14.22 -21.04 -21.03
N VAL A 396 15.20 -21.89 -21.34
CA VAL A 396 15.87 -22.10 -22.61
C VAL A 396 14.89 -22.31 -23.76
#